data_AF-D6GQR8-F1
#
_entry.id   AF-D6GQR8-F1
#
_cell.length_a   1.000
_cell.length_b   1.000
_cell.length_c   1.000
_cell.angle_alpha   90.00
_cell.angle_beta   90.00
_cell.angle_gamma   90.00
#
_symmetry.space_group_name_H-M   'P 1'
#
loop_
_entity.id
_entity.type
_entity.pdbx_description
1 polymer ?
#
loop_
_entity_poly.entity_id
_entity_poly.type
_entity_poly.pdbx_seq_one_letter_code
_entity_poly.pdbx_strand_id
1 'polypeptide(L)'
;MAFVEIINQLDNTDEGGKLSMSYTISLFTVGTKQKEQQLGQPDFFEKEENLKKFTPDQQSELENRLLKYQYKPAGNHADGKLFEHPDFGEAFLTDSALYFSTSNDFDCIFEVGMTASEFTDTGEFAKYDVQEGGWEEV
;
A
#
# COMPACT_ATOMS: atom_id res chain seq x y z
N MET A 1 4.06 -0.38 13.03
CA MET A 1 3.43 -1.72 12.89
C MET A 1 4.14 -2.50 11.79
N ALA A 2 4.36 -3.82 11.94
CA ALA A 2 5.10 -4.59 10.94
C ALA A 2 4.29 -4.77 9.64
N PHE A 3 4.94 -4.82 8.48
CA PHE A 3 4.28 -5.00 7.17
C PHE A 3 3.26 -6.14 7.16
N VAL A 4 3.64 -7.31 7.68
CA VAL A 4 2.78 -8.49 7.79
C VAL A 4 1.57 -8.25 8.72
N GLU A 5 1.73 -7.45 9.77
CA GLU A 5 0.60 -7.10 10.65
C GLU A 5 -0.40 -6.18 9.94
N ILE A 6 0.09 -5.25 9.09
CA ILE A 6 -0.78 -4.39 8.28
C ILE A 6 -1.55 -5.22 7.26
N ILE A 7 -0.88 -6.12 6.53
CA ILE A 7 -1.55 -7.04 5.59
C ILE A 7 -2.59 -7.90 6.32
N ASN A 8 -2.22 -8.49 7.47
CA ASN A 8 -3.15 -9.30 8.25
C ASN A 8 -4.33 -8.49 8.81
N GLN A 9 -4.16 -7.22 9.14
CA GLN A 9 -5.28 -6.36 9.55
C GLN A 9 -6.25 -6.10 8.41
N LEU A 10 -5.72 -5.88 7.20
CA LEU A 10 -6.52 -5.69 6.00
C LEU A 10 -7.21 -7.00 5.55
N ASP A 11 -6.65 -8.16 5.90
CA ASP A 11 -7.20 -9.49 5.57
C ASP A 11 -8.22 -10.07 6.57
N ASN A 12 -8.49 -9.43 7.72
CA ASN A 12 -9.30 -10.04 8.79
C ASN A 12 -10.83 -9.97 8.56
N THR A 13 -11.34 -11.04 7.92
CA THR A 13 -12.63 -11.76 7.99
C THR A 13 -13.95 -11.07 8.44
N ASP A 14 -14.94 -11.15 7.54
CA ASP A 14 -16.39 -11.01 7.79
C ASP A 14 -16.94 -12.18 8.66
N GLU A 15 -18.06 -12.00 9.37
CA GLU A 15 -18.63 -12.88 10.43
C GLU A 15 -19.09 -14.30 9.96
N GLY A 16 -18.56 -14.83 8.86
CA GLY A 16 -18.97 -16.11 8.25
C GLY A 16 -17.86 -17.13 8.03
N GLY A 17 -16.63 -16.90 8.48
CA GLY A 17 -15.52 -17.86 8.31
C GLY A 17 -15.09 -18.10 6.85
N LYS A 18 -15.48 -17.19 5.94
CA LYS A 18 -14.95 -17.11 4.59
C LYS A 18 -13.81 -16.10 4.63
N LEU A 19 -12.58 -16.54 4.39
CA LEU A 19 -11.47 -15.63 4.09
C LEU A 19 -11.94 -14.74 2.93
N SER A 20 -12.27 -13.48 3.21
CA SER A 20 -12.26 -12.47 2.15
C SER A 20 -10.78 -12.30 1.85
N MET A 21 -10.26 -13.09 0.90
CA MET A 21 -8.90 -12.86 0.42
C MET A 21 -8.89 -11.42 -0.08
N SER A 22 -8.19 -10.53 0.62
CA SER A 22 -7.99 -9.18 0.12
C SER A 22 -6.75 -9.20 -0.78
N TYR A 23 -6.74 -8.33 -1.78
CA TYR A 23 -5.57 -8.11 -2.60
C TYR A 23 -4.88 -6.85 -2.11
N THR A 24 -3.56 -6.89 -1.94
CA THR A 24 -2.82 -5.75 -1.39
C THR A 24 -1.72 -5.28 -2.33
N ILE A 25 -1.81 -4.02 -2.71
CA ILE A 25 -0.78 -3.34 -3.50
C ILE A 25 -0.13 -2.28 -2.62
N SER A 26 1.19 -2.29 -2.57
CA SER A 26 1.96 -1.38 -1.73
C SER A 26 2.72 -0.37 -2.58
N LEU A 27 2.78 0.87 -2.12
CA LEU A 27 3.67 1.91 -2.62
C LEU A 27 4.71 2.25 -1.57
N PHE A 28 5.97 2.19 -1.98
CA PHE A 28 7.12 2.59 -1.18
C PHE A 28 7.89 3.70 -1.91
N THR A 29 8.86 4.33 -1.24
CA THR A 29 9.83 5.17 -1.96
C THR A 29 10.71 4.32 -2.88
N VAL A 30 11.17 4.88 -4.00
CA VAL A 30 12.21 4.24 -4.84
C VAL A 30 13.46 3.91 -4.02
N GLY A 31 13.78 4.73 -3.01
CA GLY A 31 14.88 4.46 -2.10
C GLY A 31 14.70 3.21 -1.23
N THR A 32 13.47 2.79 -0.96
CA THR A 32 13.15 1.49 -0.34
C THR A 32 13.37 0.36 -1.35
N LYS A 33 12.87 0.48 -2.60
CA LYS A 33 13.11 -0.50 -3.68
C LYS A 33 14.60 -0.78 -3.88
N GLN A 34 15.41 0.28 -3.98
CA GLN A 34 16.86 0.15 -4.13
C GLN A 34 17.52 -0.56 -2.95
N LYS A 35 17.07 -0.29 -1.72
CA LYS A 35 17.64 -0.91 -0.51
C LYS A 35 17.26 -2.39 -0.41
N GLU A 36 16.02 -2.74 -0.75
CA GLU A 36 15.54 -4.13 -0.80
C GLU A 36 16.37 -4.95 -1.78
N GLN A 37 16.50 -4.48 -3.03
CA GLN A 37 17.28 -5.14 -4.08
C GLN A 37 18.77 -5.27 -3.73
N GLN A 38 19.34 -4.33 -2.97
CA GLN A 38 20.73 -4.39 -2.52
C GLN A 38 20.95 -5.39 -1.39
N LEU A 39 20.01 -5.51 -0.45
CA LEU A 39 20.13 -6.40 0.70
C LEU A 39 19.71 -7.83 0.37
N GLY A 40 18.74 -8.01 -0.53
CA GLY A 40 18.23 -9.32 -0.95
C GLY A 40 17.73 -10.18 0.23
N GLN A 41 17.19 -9.53 1.26
CA GLN A 41 16.74 -10.20 2.49
C GLN A 41 15.29 -10.65 2.33
N PRO A 42 14.97 -11.93 2.58
CA PRO A 42 13.60 -12.44 2.46
C PRO A 42 12.63 -11.81 3.47
N ASP A 43 13.14 -11.34 4.61
CA ASP A 43 12.41 -10.67 5.69
C ASP A 43 12.53 -9.13 5.63
N PHE A 44 12.90 -8.56 4.47
CA PHE A 44 13.20 -7.13 4.35
C PHE A 44 12.06 -6.23 4.83
N PHE A 45 10.84 -6.51 4.40
CA PHE A 45 9.66 -5.70 4.71
C PHE A 45 9.15 -5.86 6.14
N GLU A 46 9.58 -6.91 6.86
CA GLU A 46 9.20 -7.11 8.27
C GLU A 46 9.88 -6.11 9.21
N LYS A 47 10.97 -5.47 8.76
CA LYS A 47 11.76 -4.54 9.55
C LYS A 47 11.46 -3.10 9.14
N GLU A 48 10.81 -2.35 10.01
CA GLU A 48 10.45 -0.95 9.73
C GLU A 48 11.70 -0.08 9.42
N GLU A 49 12.85 -0.38 10.03
CA GLU A 49 14.14 0.27 9.76
C GLU A 49 14.66 0.07 8.32
N ASN A 50 14.11 -0.91 7.60
CA ASN A 50 14.41 -1.14 6.20
C ASN A 50 13.65 -0.18 5.28
N LEU A 51 12.49 0.29 5.71
CA LEU A 51 11.63 1.16 4.92
C LEU A 51 12.07 2.62 5.08
N LYS A 52 12.37 3.30 3.97
CA LYS A 52 12.62 4.73 4.01
C LYS A 52 11.30 5.48 4.18
N LYS A 53 11.24 6.33 5.21
CA LYS A 53 10.11 7.23 5.47
C LYS A 53 9.89 8.19 4.31
N PHE A 54 8.64 8.51 4.06
CA PHE A 54 8.23 9.62 3.21
C PHE A 54 8.66 10.95 3.80
N THR A 55 8.98 11.90 2.93
CA THR A 55 9.07 13.30 3.34
C THR A 55 7.68 13.87 3.64
N PRO A 56 7.56 14.98 4.39
CA PRO A 56 6.27 15.64 4.60
C PRO A 56 5.56 16.03 3.29
N ASP A 57 6.33 16.42 2.27
CA ASP A 57 5.81 16.75 0.94
C ASP A 57 5.28 15.50 0.22
N GLN A 58 6.00 14.38 0.29
CA GLN A 58 5.56 13.10 -0.28
C GLN A 58 4.28 12.59 0.39
N GLN A 59 4.18 12.69 1.73
CA GLN A 59 2.94 12.31 2.43
C GLN A 59 1.76 13.18 1.99
N SER A 60 1.97 14.50 1.91
CA SER A 60 0.92 15.45 1.51
C SER A 60 0.48 15.21 0.07
N GLU A 61 1.41 14.89 -0.82
CA GLU A 61 1.14 14.56 -2.22
C GLU A 61 0.31 13.27 -2.33
N LEU A 62 0.70 12.20 -1.61
CA LEU A 62 -0.05 10.94 -1.60
C LEU A 62 -1.47 11.13 -1.06
N GLU A 63 -1.63 11.90 0.03
CA GLU A 63 -2.94 12.23 0.59
C GLU A 63 -3.80 13.02 -0.41
N ASN A 64 -3.25 14.05 -1.06
CA ASN A 64 -3.96 14.83 -2.07
C ASN A 64 -4.38 13.97 -3.28
N ARG A 65 -3.51 13.03 -3.69
CA ARG A 65 -3.85 12.08 -4.74
C ARG A 65 -4.98 11.16 -4.32
N LEU A 66 -4.90 10.51 -3.15
CA LEU A 66 -5.99 9.68 -2.63
C LEU A 66 -7.35 10.40 -2.68
N LEU A 67 -7.40 11.65 -2.21
CA LEU A 67 -8.61 12.48 -2.27
C LEU A 67 -9.10 12.72 -3.71
N LYS A 68 -8.19 12.93 -4.67
CA LYS A 68 -8.51 13.08 -6.10
C LYS A 68 -9.15 11.81 -6.67
N TYR A 69 -8.68 10.63 -6.28
CA TYR A 69 -9.26 9.33 -6.62
C TYR A 69 -10.44 8.94 -5.72
N GLN A 70 -11.06 9.90 -5.01
CA GLN A 70 -12.26 9.68 -4.18
C GLN A 70 -12.07 8.76 -2.96
N TYR A 71 -10.82 8.43 -2.58
CA TYR A 71 -10.54 7.81 -1.28
C TYR A 71 -10.78 8.85 -0.18
N LYS A 72 -11.76 8.61 0.69
CA LYS A 72 -12.17 9.55 1.74
C LYS A 72 -11.54 9.15 3.07
N PRO A 73 -11.12 10.10 3.91
CA PRO A 73 -10.62 9.80 5.24
C PRO A 73 -11.66 9.03 6.06
N ALA A 74 -11.28 7.87 6.58
CA ALA A 74 -12.13 6.98 7.37
C ALA A 74 -11.69 6.89 8.83
N GLY A 75 -10.40 7.13 9.11
CA GLY A 75 -9.88 7.11 10.48
C GLY A 75 -8.41 7.52 10.58
N ASN A 76 -7.99 7.86 11.79
CA ASN A 76 -6.59 8.04 12.12
C ASN A 76 -6.19 6.95 13.13
N HIS A 77 -5.14 6.23 12.80
CA HIS A 77 -4.51 5.23 13.66
C HIS A 77 -3.17 5.76 14.16
N ALA A 78 -2.60 5.13 15.19
CA ALA A 78 -1.29 5.51 15.71
C ALA A 78 -0.18 5.40 14.64
N ASP A 79 -0.32 4.45 13.72
CA ASP A 79 0.66 4.12 12.68
C ASP A 79 0.39 4.76 11.31
N GLY A 80 -0.75 5.47 11.14
CA GLY A 80 -1.11 6.01 9.83
C GLY A 80 -2.55 6.52 9.72
N LYS A 81 -2.93 6.94 8.51
CA LYS A 81 -4.27 7.42 8.15
C LYS A 81 -4.96 6.39 7.27
N LEU A 82 -6.20 6.06 7.60
CA LEU A 82 -7.05 5.17 6.81
C LEU A 82 -7.97 5.98 5.92
N PHE A 83 -8.07 5.55 4.66
CA PHE A 83 -8.98 6.08 3.67
C PHE A 83 -9.80 4.95 3.05
N GLU A 84 -11.02 5.24 2.64
CA GLU A 84 -11.95 4.28 2.04
C GLU A 84 -12.45 4.79 0.69
N HIS A 85 -12.52 3.89 -0.29
CA HIS A 85 -13.20 4.07 -1.55
C HIS A 85 -14.44 3.16 -1.59
N PRO A 86 -15.64 3.70 -1.86
CA PRO A 86 -16.89 2.92 -1.80
C PRO A 86 -16.91 1.72 -2.74
N ASP A 87 -16.18 1.80 -3.84
CA ASP A 87 -16.18 0.78 -4.89
C ASP A 87 -14.89 -0.08 -4.94
N PHE A 88 -13.78 0.39 -4.37
CA PHE A 88 -12.45 -0.17 -4.64
C PHE A 88 -11.68 -0.62 -3.41
N GLY A 89 -12.21 -0.40 -2.20
CA GLY A 89 -11.58 -0.84 -0.95
C GLY A 89 -10.88 0.27 -0.19
N GLU A 90 -9.82 -0.06 0.53
CA GLU A 90 -9.19 0.79 1.53
C GLU A 90 -7.77 1.21 1.10
N ALA A 91 -7.33 2.35 1.61
CA ALA A 91 -5.96 2.82 1.47
C ALA A 91 -5.43 3.26 2.84
N PHE A 92 -4.34 2.65 3.29
CA PHE A 92 -3.69 2.93 4.56
C PHE A 92 -2.35 3.62 4.34
N LEU A 93 -2.29 4.92 4.66
CA LEU A 93 -1.11 5.76 4.50
C LEU A 93 -0.33 5.81 5.81
N THR A 94 0.86 5.22 5.82
CA THR A 94 1.80 5.26 6.95
C THR A 94 2.94 6.24 6.68
N ASP A 95 3.87 6.34 7.64
CA ASP A 95 5.09 7.14 7.48
C ASP A 95 6.02 6.66 6.36
N SER A 96 5.95 5.38 5.96
CA SER A 96 6.95 4.75 5.08
C SER A 96 6.37 4.06 3.86
N ALA A 97 5.05 3.88 3.82
CA ALA A 97 4.35 3.15 2.78
C ALA A 97 2.88 3.54 2.69
N LEU A 98 2.31 3.39 1.50
CA LEU A 98 0.88 3.45 1.25
C LEU A 98 0.40 2.07 0.80
N TYR A 99 -0.54 1.49 1.53
CA TYR A 99 -1.11 0.18 1.27
C TYR A 99 -2.51 0.33 0.71
N PHE A 100 -2.79 -0.25 -0.44
CA PHE A 100 -4.15 -0.41 -0.92
C PHE A 100 -4.61 -1.83 -0.64
N SER A 101 -5.74 -1.98 0.05
CA SER A 101 -6.43 -3.26 0.18
C SER A 101 -7.72 -3.23 -0.60
N THR A 102 -7.98 -4.28 -1.36
CA THR A 102 -9.18 -4.40 -2.16
C THR A 102 -9.71 -5.82 -2.14
N SER A 103 -10.95 -6.01 -2.61
CA SER A 103 -11.49 -7.36 -2.76
C SER A 103 -10.72 -8.14 -3.82
N ASN A 104 -10.70 -9.47 -3.75
CA ASN A 104 -10.09 -10.32 -4.78
C ASN A 104 -10.94 -10.44 -6.07
N ASP A 105 -11.59 -9.34 -6.46
CA ASP A 105 -12.30 -9.18 -7.72
C ASP A 105 -11.37 -8.53 -8.75
N PHE A 106 -11.39 -9.04 -9.99
CA PHE A 106 -10.45 -8.60 -11.03
C PHE A 106 -10.57 -7.11 -11.34
N ASP A 107 -11.79 -6.57 -11.40
CA ASP A 107 -11.99 -5.16 -11.73
C ASP A 107 -11.44 -4.27 -10.61
N CYS A 108 -11.64 -4.69 -9.35
CA CYS A 108 -11.11 -3.98 -8.19
C CYS A 108 -9.58 -4.02 -8.13
N ILE A 109 -8.98 -5.19 -8.35
CA ILE A 109 -7.51 -5.37 -8.42
C ILE A 109 -6.92 -4.52 -9.54
N PHE A 110 -7.55 -4.54 -10.72
CA PHE A 110 -7.09 -3.81 -11.89
C PHE A 110 -7.11 -2.30 -11.65
N GLU A 111 -8.21 -1.75 -11.14
CA GLU A 111 -8.35 -0.32 -10.89
C GLU A 111 -7.37 0.18 -9.82
N VAL A 112 -7.23 -0.56 -8.71
CA VAL A 112 -6.27 -0.23 -7.65
C VAL A 112 -4.83 -0.35 -8.18
N GLY A 113 -4.56 -1.38 -9.00
CA GLY A 113 -3.26 -1.58 -9.62
C GLY A 113 -2.88 -0.48 -10.61
N MET A 114 -3.85 0.05 -11.36
CA MET A 114 -3.68 1.22 -12.21
C MET A 114 -3.45 2.49 -11.40
N THR A 115 -4.29 2.74 -10.40
CA THR A 115 -4.17 3.90 -9.51
C THR A 115 -2.79 3.94 -8.85
N ALA A 116 -2.34 2.80 -8.32
CA ALA A 116 -1.01 2.69 -7.73
C ALA A 116 0.11 2.92 -8.78
N SER A 117 -0.05 2.42 -10.01
CA SER A 117 0.92 2.63 -11.10
C SER A 117 1.05 4.12 -11.45
N GLU A 118 -0.07 4.84 -11.57
CA GLU A 118 -0.07 6.30 -11.83
C GLU A 118 0.62 7.09 -10.71
N PHE A 119 0.69 6.55 -9.48
CA PHE A 119 1.41 7.21 -8.40
C PHE A 119 2.93 7.11 -8.58
N THR A 120 3.41 6.07 -9.28
CA THR A 120 4.83 5.87 -9.59
C THR A 120 5.37 6.77 -10.71
N ASP A 121 4.50 7.39 -11.52
CA ASP A 121 4.88 8.26 -12.65
C ASP A 121 5.80 9.44 -12.29
N THR A 122 5.81 9.84 -11.01
CA THR A 122 6.71 10.87 -10.48
C THR A 122 8.17 10.44 -10.44
N GLY A 123 8.43 9.14 -10.41
CA GLY A 123 9.74 8.55 -10.13
C GLY A 123 10.16 8.59 -8.65
N GLU A 124 9.30 9.09 -7.76
CA GLU A 124 9.58 9.13 -6.31
C GLU A 124 9.14 7.83 -5.61
N PHE A 125 8.14 7.17 -6.16
CA PHE A 125 7.50 5.99 -5.59
C PHE A 125 7.70 4.75 -6.48
N ALA A 126 7.64 3.58 -5.85
CA ALA A 126 7.69 2.29 -6.50
C ALA A 126 6.54 1.41 -6.00
N LYS A 127 5.84 0.77 -6.94
CA LYS A 127 4.78 -0.17 -6.66
C LYS A 127 5.36 -1.56 -6.40
N TYR A 128 4.86 -2.20 -5.35
CA TYR A 128 5.18 -3.57 -4.99
C TYR A 128 3.88 -4.36 -4.86
N ASP A 129 3.80 -5.44 -5.63
CA ASP A 129 2.72 -6.40 -5.58
C ASP A 129 3.10 -7.51 -4.59
N VAL A 130 2.35 -7.61 -3.50
CA VAL A 130 2.67 -8.53 -2.40
C VAL A 130 2.38 -9.97 -2.80
N GLN A 131 1.29 -10.17 -3.53
CA GLN A 131 0.80 -11.47 -3.98
C GLN A 131 1.70 -12.03 -5.10
N GLU A 132 2.15 -11.17 -6.02
CA GLU A 132 3.10 -11.55 -7.08
C GLU A 132 4.57 -11.51 -6.62
N GLY A 133 4.83 -10.96 -5.42
CA GLY A 133 6.15 -10.91 -4.80
C GLY A 133 7.16 -10.06 -5.59
N GLY A 134 6.70 -8.98 -6.21
CA GLY A 134 7.47 -8.27 -7.22
C GLY A 134 7.25 -6.76 -7.24
N TRP A 135 8.32 -6.03 -7.58
CA TRP A 135 8.23 -4.63 -7.95
C TRP A 135 7.63 -4.49 -9.35
N GLU A 136 6.88 -3.42 -9.56
CA GLU A 136 6.60 -2.98 -10.92
C GLU A 136 7.91 -2.53 -11.58
N GLU A 137 8.10 -3.02 -12.80
CA GLU A 137 9.18 -2.61 -13.68
C GLU A 137 8.63 -1.54 -14.63
N VAL A 138 9.18 -0.33 -14.50
CA VAL A 138 8.84 0.88 -15.27
C VAL A 138 9.82 1.10 -16.41
#